data_AF-A0A7Y8I1B0-F1
#
_entry.id   AF-A0A7Y8I1B0-F1
#
_cell.length_a   1.000
_cell.length_b   1.000
_cell.length_c   1.000
_cell.angle_alpha   90.00
_cell.angle_beta   90.00
_cell.angle_gamma   90.00
#
_symmetry.space_group_name_H-M   'P 1'
#
loop_
_entity.id
_entity.type
_entity.pdbx_description
1 polymer ?
#
loop_
_entity_poly.entity_id
_entity_poly.type
_entity_poly.pdbx_seq_one_letter_code
_entity_poly.pdbx_strand_id
1 'polypeptide(L)'
;GFLTSEFQDPQFYETMEAALGAGAEAGGPTARYARVRIRAEAPVIFFGFLPTGQERKTAIEVAAVAGVSAPLCTACGIEPIAIAAADTSDSIDFGFVRGTRYTFGYQCTGGGVPSNLAGASGRIPYVLLNRYNEEATLYADESSQALRIGAQGMLPTSTPDNPASTDTYGRRACMTVNTAESIWASAAAPACNSNRAPPAVAAFTCGLAFRFDSSSVPSACASIADVEAIAALYTADPDITDIEDYTAYTGNGRRIITVAVVENVAAETLQPLGFRQFLLEPNADTGTLSPGDGNGRFNALYIGYPMPVRQGRFDGCSLTAGPGKVVLHQ
;
A
#
# COMPACT_ATOMS: atom_id res chain seq x y z
N GLY A 1 38.65 -15.36 22.68
CA GLY A 1 38.50 -13.97 22.22
C GLY A 1 37.04 -13.73 21.91
N PHE A 2 36.51 -12.57 22.30
CA PHE A 2 35.14 -12.18 21.96
C PHE A 2 35.05 -11.92 20.46
N LEU A 3 34.05 -12.50 19.77
CA LEU A 3 33.77 -12.21 18.37
C LEU A 3 32.89 -10.97 18.30
N THR A 4 33.14 -10.08 17.36
CA THR A 4 32.30 -8.91 17.11
C THR A 4 31.48 -9.10 15.83
N SER A 5 30.29 -8.51 15.83
CA SER A 5 29.43 -8.40 14.65
C SER A 5 28.96 -6.96 14.52
N GLU A 6 29.01 -6.43 13.30
CA GLU A 6 28.57 -5.09 12.94
C GLU A 6 27.45 -5.20 11.91
N PHE A 7 26.36 -4.47 12.17
CA PHE A 7 25.26 -4.26 11.24
C PHE A 7 25.42 -2.87 10.66
N GLN A 8 25.48 -2.78 9.33
CA GLN A 8 25.42 -1.49 8.66
C GLN A 8 23.98 -1.16 8.32
N ASP A 9 23.65 0.14 8.35
CA ASP A 9 22.34 0.61 7.90
C ASP A 9 22.09 0.19 6.45
N PRO A 10 20.84 -0.12 6.08
CA PRO A 10 20.49 -0.46 4.71
C PRO A 10 20.93 0.64 3.73
N GLN A 11 21.63 0.24 2.67
CA GLN A 11 22.08 1.14 1.61
C GLN A 11 21.12 1.05 0.42
N PHE A 12 20.81 2.16 -0.23
CA PHE A 12 19.81 2.21 -1.29
C PHE A 12 20.43 2.54 -2.65
N TYR A 13 19.90 1.97 -3.73
CA TYR A 13 20.46 2.06 -5.07
C TYR A 13 19.37 2.12 -6.14
N GLU A 14 19.66 2.83 -7.24
CA GLU A 14 18.74 2.94 -8.38
C GLU A 14 18.80 1.70 -9.29
N THR A 15 19.98 1.06 -9.40
CA THR A 15 20.20 -0.09 -10.28
C THR A 15 20.72 -1.31 -9.51
N MET A 16 20.41 -2.52 -10.01
CA MET A 16 20.88 -3.77 -9.43
C MET A 16 22.42 -3.86 -9.46
N GLU A 17 23.03 -3.37 -10.54
CA GLU A 17 24.48 -3.36 -10.70
C GLU A 17 25.16 -2.48 -9.64
N ALA A 18 24.61 -1.29 -9.37
CA ALA A 18 25.09 -0.42 -8.30
C ALA A 18 24.94 -1.08 -6.91
N ALA A 19 23.83 -1.81 -6.70
CA ALA A 19 23.54 -2.50 -5.45
C ALA A 19 24.42 -3.72 -5.19
N LEU A 20 24.74 -4.50 -6.22
CA LEU A 20 25.67 -5.64 -6.12
C LEU A 20 27.13 -5.19 -6.04
N GLY A 21 27.46 -4.06 -6.67
CA GLY A 21 28.80 -3.46 -6.68
C GLY A 21 29.02 -2.44 -5.55
N ALA A 22 29.85 -1.43 -5.81
CA ALA A 22 30.05 -0.28 -4.92
C ALA A 22 29.56 1.00 -5.61
N GLY A 23 28.31 0.97 -6.09
CA GLY A 23 27.71 2.12 -6.76
C GLY A 23 27.41 3.28 -5.82
N ALA A 24 27.06 4.44 -6.40
CA ALA A 24 26.57 5.56 -5.62
C ALA A 24 25.19 5.22 -5.01
N GLU A 25 25.00 5.60 -3.74
CA GLU A 25 23.70 5.44 -3.08
C GLU A 25 22.67 6.37 -3.72
N ALA A 26 21.45 5.85 -3.92
CA ALA A 26 20.31 6.59 -4.40
C ALA A 26 19.47 7.09 -3.22
N GLY A 27 19.00 8.34 -3.31
CA GLY A 27 18.05 8.91 -2.35
C GLY A 27 16.62 8.41 -2.58
N GLY A 28 15.73 8.71 -1.63
CA GLY A 28 14.34 8.25 -1.51
C GLY A 28 13.65 7.80 -2.82
N PRO A 29 13.16 8.73 -3.66
CA PRO A 29 12.20 8.42 -4.74
C PRO A 29 12.78 7.61 -5.90
N THR A 30 14.11 7.50 -6.01
CA THR A 30 14.79 6.78 -7.10
C THR A 30 15.38 5.44 -6.66
N ALA A 31 15.41 5.15 -5.35
CA ALA A 31 15.88 3.89 -4.82
C ALA A 31 14.96 2.72 -5.24
N ARG A 32 15.50 1.77 -6.02
CA ARG A 32 14.80 0.55 -6.46
C ARG A 32 15.37 -0.72 -5.87
N TYR A 33 16.55 -0.63 -5.27
CA TYR A 33 17.27 -1.73 -4.66
C TYR A 33 17.76 -1.32 -3.28
N ALA A 34 17.70 -2.23 -2.32
CA ALA A 34 18.24 -2.03 -0.98
C ALA A 34 19.24 -3.13 -0.68
N ARG A 35 20.40 -2.78 -0.13
CA ARG A 35 21.42 -3.73 0.30
C ARG A 35 21.56 -3.71 1.81
N VAL A 36 21.59 -4.90 2.40
CA VAL A 36 22.01 -5.09 3.80
C VAL A 36 23.35 -5.79 3.80
N ARG A 37 24.30 -5.28 4.58
CA ARG A 37 25.62 -5.87 4.81
C ARG A 37 25.77 -6.23 6.29
N ILE A 38 26.23 -7.46 6.53
CA ILE A 38 26.55 -7.96 7.86
C ILE A 38 28.03 -8.33 7.85
N ARG A 39 28.80 -7.72 8.75
CA ARG A 39 30.20 -8.07 8.99
C ARG A 39 30.30 -8.77 10.33
N ALA A 40 30.93 -9.94 10.35
CA ALA A 40 31.12 -10.70 11.57
C ALA A 40 32.50 -11.36 11.59
N GLU A 41 33.05 -11.54 12.79
CA GLU A 41 34.25 -12.33 12.97
C GLU A 41 33.89 -13.82 13.17
N ALA A 42 34.57 -14.71 12.46
CA ALA A 42 34.45 -16.16 12.66
C ALA A 42 35.78 -16.76 13.16
N PRO A 43 35.73 -17.77 14.03
CA PRO A 43 36.93 -18.44 14.54
C PRO A 43 37.56 -19.35 13.48
N VAL A 44 38.87 -19.27 13.31
CA VAL A 44 39.61 -20.14 12.38
C VAL A 44 39.97 -21.45 13.10
N ILE A 45 39.27 -22.54 12.76
CA ILE A 45 39.42 -23.84 13.45
C ILE A 45 40.58 -24.71 12.95
N PHE A 46 41.07 -24.50 11.72
CA PHE A 46 42.07 -25.40 11.10
C PHE A 46 43.53 -25.15 11.55
N PHE A 47 43.87 -23.93 12.00
CA PHE A 47 45.24 -23.56 12.42
C PHE A 47 45.45 -23.57 13.94
N GLY A 48 44.58 -24.24 14.71
CA GLY A 48 44.61 -24.24 16.17
C GLY A 48 45.90 -24.77 16.83
N PHE A 49 46.75 -25.46 16.07
CA PHE A 49 47.96 -26.13 16.55
C PHE A 49 49.28 -25.34 16.37
N LEU A 50 49.28 -24.19 15.68
CA LEU A 50 50.50 -23.38 15.52
C LEU A 50 50.60 -22.35 16.66
N PRO A 51 51.62 -22.45 17.55
CA PRO A 51 51.75 -21.59 18.70
C PRO A 51 52.68 -20.41 18.36
N THR A 52 52.21 -19.43 17.58
CA THR A 52 52.84 -18.09 17.54
C THR A 52 51.95 -17.04 16.86
N GLY A 53 51.36 -16.14 17.66
CA GLY A 53 51.17 -14.74 17.29
C GLY A 53 50.01 -14.30 16.37
N GLN A 54 49.16 -15.16 15.83
CA GLN A 54 48.03 -14.70 14.98
C GLN A 54 46.69 -14.64 15.71
N GLU A 55 45.97 -13.52 15.55
CA GLU A 55 44.55 -13.40 15.92
C GLU A 55 43.76 -14.49 15.18
N ARG A 56 43.16 -15.43 15.92
CA ARG A 56 42.44 -16.61 15.39
C ARG A 56 41.04 -16.27 14.86
N LYS A 57 40.91 -15.14 14.20
CA LYS A 57 39.64 -14.61 13.69
C LYS A 57 39.78 -14.29 12.21
N THR A 58 38.74 -14.55 11.45
CA THR A 58 38.61 -14.11 10.06
C THR A 58 37.34 -13.29 9.92
N ALA A 59 37.41 -12.17 9.21
CA ALA A 59 36.23 -11.37 8.93
C ALA A 59 35.43 -12.05 7.81
N ILE A 60 34.13 -12.26 8.06
CA ILE A 60 33.15 -12.70 7.08
C ILE A 60 32.23 -11.51 6.80
N GLU A 61 32.02 -11.22 5.53
CA GLU A 61 31.00 -10.26 5.09
C GLU A 61 29.95 -11.03 4.29
N VAL A 62 28.68 -10.82 4.63
CA VAL A 62 27.54 -11.30 3.86
C VAL A 62 26.73 -10.08 3.44
N ALA A 63 26.36 -10.03 2.16
CA ALA A 63 25.49 -9.01 1.61
C ALA A 63 24.25 -9.66 1.01
N ALA A 64 23.08 -9.05 1.21
CA ALA A 64 21.85 -9.40 0.51
C ALA A 64 21.29 -8.13 -0.13
N VAL A 65 20.80 -8.26 -1.38
CA VAL A 65 20.23 -7.14 -2.13
C VAL A 65 18.77 -7.41 -2.41
N ALA A 66 17.86 -6.60 -1.89
CA ALA A 66 16.47 -6.59 -2.30
C ALA A 66 16.29 -5.74 -3.57
N GLY A 67 15.47 -6.18 -4.53
CA GLY A 67 15.06 -5.42 -5.71
C GLY A 67 13.57 -5.54 -6.00
N VAL A 68 13.09 -4.74 -6.96
CA VAL A 68 11.72 -4.84 -7.49
C VAL A 68 11.66 -5.90 -8.58
N SER A 69 10.66 -6.77 -8.48
CA SER A 69 10.43 -7.85 -9.44
C SER A 69 9.50 -7.46 -10.58
N ALA A 70 9.21 -8.42 -11.48
CA ALA A 70 8.23 -8.26 -12.55
C ALA A 70 6.86 -7.78 -12.02
N PRO A 71 6.02 -7.14 -12.86
CA PRO A 71 4.68 -6.71 -12.48
C PRO A 71 3.85 -7.85 -11.88
N LEU A 72 3.11 -7.54 -10.81
CA LEU A 72 2.30 -8.53 -10.10
C LEU A 72 0.96 -8.79 -10.80
N CYS A 73 0.64 -10.07 -10.99
CA CYS A 73 -0.68 -10.55 -11.39
C CYS A 73 -1.64 -10.66 -10.21
N THR A 74 -1.09 -10.97 -9.04
CA THR A 74 -1.81 -10.98 -7.78
C THR A 74 -1.09 -10.07 -6.81
N ALA A 75 -1.78 -9.06 -6.28
CA ALA A 75 -1.25 -8.14 -5.28
C ALA A 75 -1.98 -8.32 -3.96
N CYS A 76 -1.22 -8.43 -2.87
CA CYS A 76 -1.74 -8.65 -1.52
C CYS A 76 -1.37 -7.49 -0.61
N GLY A 77 -2.20 -7.21 0.38
CA GLY A 77 -1.98 -6.11 1.32
C GLY A 77 -2.11 -4.71 0.70
N ILE A 78 -2.74 -4.63 -0.48
CA ILE A 78 -3.06 -3.37 -1.16
C ILE A 78 -4.40 -2.81 -0.65
N GLU A 79 -4.78 -1.60 -1.04
CA GLU A 79 -6.06 -1.02 -0.65
C GLU A 79 -7.22 -1.76 -1.33
N PRO A 80 -8.32 -2.04 -0.61
CA PRO A 80 -9.48 -2.78 -1.12
C PRO A 80 -10.36 -1.92 -2.05
N ILE A 81 -9.77 -1.01 -2.82
CA ILE A 81 -10.51 -0.12 -3.71
C ILE A 81 -10.17 -0.42 -5.17
N ALA A 82 -11.20 -0.34 -6.01
CA ALA A 82 -11.06 -0.37 -7.45
C ALA A 82 -11.39 1.01 -8.03
N ILE A 83 -10.60 1.45 -8.99
CA ILE A 83 -10.79 2.71 -9.72
C ILE A 83 -11.02 2.45 -11.21
N ALA A 84 -11.78 3.32 -11.85
CA ALA A 84 -11.95 3.25 -13.30
C ALA A 84 -10.69 3.73 -14.03
N ALA A 85 -10.26 3.00 -15.05
CA ALA A 85 -9.27 3.47 -16.00
C ALA A 85 -9.74 4.78 -16.67
N ALA A 86 -8.84 5.73 -16.85
CA ALA A 86 -9.12 6.93 -17.65
C ALA A 86 -9.08 6.62 -19.15
N ASP A 87 -8.17 5.73 -19.55
CA ASP A 87 -8.04 5.18 -20.90
C ASP A 87 -7.62 3.70 -20.81
N THR A 88 -8.47 2.79 -21.29
CA THR A 88 -8.19 1.35 -21.27
C THR A 88 -7.24 0.89 -22.38
N SER A 89 -6.98 1.73 -23.39
CA SER A 89 -6.01 1.44 -24.44
C SER A 89 -4.56 1.61 -23.96
N ASP A 90 -4.36 2.42 -22.91
CA ASP A 90 -3.08 2.58 -22.25
C ASP A 90 -2.85 1.47 -21.20
N SER A 91 -2.11 0.44 -21.60
CA SER A 91 -1.73 -0.66 -20.71
C SER A 91 -0.68 -0.30 -19.64
N ILE A 92 -0.05 0.88 -19.71
CA ILE A 92 1.06 1.28 -18.83
C ILE A 92 0.60 2.20 -17.71
N ASP A 93 -0.19 3.22 -18.01
CA ASP A 93 -0.67 4.16 -16.98
C ASP A 93 -2.20 4.24 -16.92
N PHE A 94 -2.92 3.48 -17.76
CA PHE A 94 -4.39 3.50 -17.84
C PHE A 94 -4.96 4.91 -18.05
N GLY A 95 -4.21 5.77 -18.74
CA GLY A 95 -4.56 7.17 -19.00
C GLY A 95 -4.25 8.13 -17.85
N PHE A 96 -3.67 7.66 -16.73
CA PHE A 96 -3.24 8.52 -15.64
C PHE A 96 -1.90 9.20 -15.96
N VAL A 97 -1.76 10.46 -15.55
CA VAL A 97 -0.55 11.25 -15.81
C VAL A 97 0.27 11.36 -14.54
N ARG A 98 1.53 10.90 -14.56
CA ARG A 98 2.40 10.92 -13.38
C ARG A 98 2.59 12.35 -12.88
N GLY A 99 2.57 12.54 -11.57
CA GLY A 99 2.62 13.86 -10.94
C GLY A 99 1.30 14.63 -11.02
N THR A 100 0.21 14.00 -11.47
CA THR A 100 -1.11 14.63 -11.48
C THR A 100 -1.92 14.22 -10.27
N ARG A 101 -2.50 15.21 -9.59
CA ARG A 101 -3.41 15.03 -8.46
C ARG A 101 -4.83 14.79 -8.96
N TYR A 102 -5.44 13.74 -8.44
CA TYR A 102 -6.83 13.38 -8.72
C TYR A 102 -7.65 13.35 -7.43
N THR A 103 -8.93 13.70 -7.54
CA THR A 103 -9.90 13.44 -6.48
C THR A 103 -10.47 12.05 -6.67
N PHE A 104 -10.18 11.16 -5.73
CA PHE A 104 -10.88 9.89 -5.64
C PHE A 104 -12.23 10.18 -5.00
N GLY A 105 -13.32 9.95 -5.73
CA GLY A 105 -14.68 10.14 -5.23
C GLY A 105 -15.46 8.86 -5.25
N TYR A 106 -16.23 8.58 -4.19
CA TYR A 106 -16.98 7.33 -4.12
C TYR A 106 -17.99 7.24 -5.25
N GLN A 107 -18.11 6.06 -5.86
CA GLN A 107 -19.03 5.84 -6.96
C GLN A 107 -20.47 6.14 -6.53
N CYS A 108 -21.18 6.89 -7.36
CA CYS A 108 -22.57 7.27 -7.14
C CYS A 108 -23.34 7.21 -8.46
N THR A 109 -24.67 7.19 -8.37
CA THR A 109 -25.57 7.12 -9.53
C THR A 109 -26.46 8.35 -9.64
N GLY A 110 -26.89 8.68 -10.86
CA GLY A 110 -27.74 9.84 -11.14
C GLY A 110 -27.00 11.15 -11.41
N GLY A 111 -27.74 12.25 -11.51
CA GLY A 111 -27.19 13.58 -11.79
C GLY A 111 -26.55 14.25 -10.57
N GLY A 112 -25.76 15.29 -10.81
CA GLY A 112 -25.11 16.06 -9.74
C GLY A 112 -23.87 15.38 -9.16
N VAL A 113 -23.00 14.84 -10.04
CA VAL A 113 -21.73 14.23 -9.64
C VAL A 113 -20.93 15.23 -8.79
N PRO A 114 -20.44 14.82 -7.60
CA PRO A 114 -19.67 15.70 -6.73
C PRO A 114 -18.46 16.30 -7.43
N SER A 115 -18.18 17.58 -7.17
CA SER A 115 -17.02 18.27 -7.73
C SER A 115 -15.70 17.69 -7.21
N ASN A 116 -14.62 18.01 -7.92
CA ASN A 116 -13.26 17.77 -7.45
C ASN A 116 -13.02 18.51 -6.12
N LEU A 117 -12.11 17.96 -5.31
CA LEU A 117 -11.49 18.68 -4.22
C LEU A 117 -10.46 19.68 -4.77
N ALA A 118 -10.05 20.64 -3.94
CA ALA A 118 -9.07 21.65 -4.34
C ALA A 118 -7.75 21.01 -4.80
N GLY A 119 -7.13 21.62 -5.81
CA GLY A 119 -5.85 21.18 -6.38
C GLY A 119 -5.91 19.96 -7.32
N ALA A 120 -7.06 19.27 -7.42
CA ALA A 120 -7.17 18.09 -8.28
C ALA A 120 -7.57 18.43 -9.72
N SER A 121 -6.86 17.83 -10.69
CA SER A 121 -7.11 18.02 -12.13
C SER A 121 -8.33 17.26 -12.65
N GLY A 122 -8.80 16.26 -11.91
CA GLY A 122 -9.94 15.43 -12.31
C GLY A 122 -10.48 14.58 -11.16
N ARG A 123 -11.66 13.98 -11.38
CA ARG A 123 -12.26 13.01 -10.47
C ARG A 123 -12.11 11.60 -11.03
N ILE A 124 -11.60 10.69 -10.21
CA ILE A 124 -11.57 9.25 -10.48
C ILE A 124 -12.63 8.59 -9.59
N PRO A 125 -13.65 7.93 -10.16
CA PRO A 125 -14.61 7.21 -9.35
C PRO A 125 -13.95 5.93 -8.78
N TYR A 126 -14.22 5.66 -7.51
CA TYR A 126 -13.78 4.42 -6.85
C TYR A 126 -14.93 3.70 -6.16
N VAL A 127 -14.76 2.39 -5.99
CA VAL A 127 -15.66 1.52 -5.22
C VAL A 127 -14.86 0.75 -4.17
N LEU A 128 -15.53 0.38 -3.08
CA LEU A 128 -14.96 -0.45 -2.03
C LEU A 128 -15.26 -1.92 -2.33
N LEU A 129 -14.22 -2.72 -2.50
CA LEU A 129 -14.33 -4.15 -2.77
C LEU A 129 -14.60 -4.92 -1.49
N ASN A 130 -15.44 -5.95 -1.58
CA ASN A 130 -15.86 -6.72 -0.42
C ASN A 130 -14.68 -7.48 0.19
N ARG A 131 -14.34 -7.12 1.44
CA ARG A 131 -13.34 -7.80 2.27
C ARG A 131 -13.86 -8.06 3.68
N TYR A 132 -15.18 -8.00 3.85
CA TYR A 132 -15.82 -8.23 5.15
C TYR A 132 -15.61 -9.68 5.59
N ASN A 133 -15.17 -9.85 6.84
CA ASN A 133 -15.06 -11.15 7.48
C ASN A 133 -16.14 -11.30 8.54
N GLU A 134 -17.22 -11.99 8.20
CA GLU A 134 -18.31 -12.33 9.15
C GLU A 134 -17.85 -13.27 10.28
N GLU A 135 -16.74 -13.99 10.09
CA GLU A 135 -16.18 -14.94 11.06
C GLU A 135 -15.14 -14.28 11.99
N ALA A 136 -14.88 -12.97 11.84
CA ALA A 136 -13.88 -12.28 12.64
C ALA A 136 -14.27 -12.25 14.13
N THR A 137 -13.35 -12.70 14.99
CA THR A 137 -13.55 -12.69 16.46
C THR A 137 -13.01 -11.42 17.13
N LEU A 138 -12.08 -10.73 16.48
CA LEU A 138 -11.49 -9.47 16.94
C LEU A 138 -11.88 -8.34 15.98
N TYR A 139 -12.46 -7.27 16.52
CA TYR A 139 -13.04 -6.18 15.74
C TYR A 139 -14.07 -6.70 14.72
N ALA A 140 -15.04 -7.50 15.21
CA ALA A 140 -16.04 -8.18 14.40
C ALA A 140 -16.98 -7.22 13.66
N ASP A 141 -17.16 -6.01 14.20
CA ASP A 141 -17.96 -4.95 13.60
C ASP A 141 -17.45 -4.57 12.20
N GLU A 142 -18.36 -4.46 11.25
CA GLU A 142 -18.07 -4.15 9.85
C GLU A 142 -17.30 -2.82 9.69
N SER A 143 -17.67 -1.79 10.45
CA SER A 143 -17.02 -0.48 10.38
C SER A 143 -15.63 -0.53 11.01
N SER A 144 -15.44 -1.28 12.10
CA SER A 144 -14.11 -1.53 12.67
C SER A 144 -13.21 -2.26 11.68
N GLN A 145 -13.72 -3.25 10.94
CA GLN A 145 -12.95 -3.92 9.88
C GLN A 145 -12.60 -2.97 8.73
N ALA A 146 -13.57 -2.21 8.21
CA ALA A 146 -13.34 -1.24 7.15
C ALA A 146 -12.31 -0.15 7.56
N LEU A 147 -12.38 0.32 8.80
CA LEU A 147 -11.41 1.27 9.36
C LEU A 147 -10.00 0.68 9.42
N ARG A 148 -9.84 -0.56 9.89
CA ARG A 148 -8.54 -1.24 9.91
C ARG A 148 -7.97 -1.36 8.50
N ILE A 149 -8.81 -1.74 7.55
CA ILE A 149 -8.39 -1.87 6.16
C ILE A 149 -7.99 -0.51 5.56
N GLY A 150 -8.71 0.57 5.87
CA GLY A 150 -8.30 1.92 5.49
C GLY A 150 -6.93 2.30 6.05
N ALA A 151 -6.68 2.00 7.33
CA ALA A 151 -5.47 2.41 8.03
C ALA A 151 -4.18 1.72 7.55
N GLN A 152 -4.25 0.49 7.04
CA GLN A 152 -3.05 -0.27 6.65
C GLN A 152 -3.15 -1.04 5.32
N GLY A 153 -4.24 -0.91 4.57
CA GLY A 153 -4.53 -1.75 3.41
C GLY A 153 -5.18 -3.08 3.82
N MET A 154 -5.38 -3.99 2.87
CA MET A 154 -5.89 -5.33 3.15
C MET A 154 -5.02 -6.02 4.20
N LEU A 155 -5.66 -6.59 5.22
CA LEU A 155 -4.92 -7.17 6.34
C LEU A 155 -4.32 -8.52 5.95
N PRO A 156 -3.03 -8.76 6.21
CA PRO A 156 -2.52 -10.12 6.25
C PRO A 156 -3.18 -10.81 7.44
N THR A 157 -4.07 -11.77 7.20
CA THR A 157 -4.70 -12.52 8.29
C THR A 157 -3.69 -13.47 8.91
N SER A 158 -3.46 -13.39 10.22
CA SER A 158 -2.49 -14.21 10.94
C SER A 158 -3.02 -15.63 11.17
N THR A 159 -2.69 -16.58 10.28
CA THR A 159 -3.09 -18.01 10.38
C THR A 159 -4.62 -18.20 10.38
N PRO A 160 -5.17 -19.36 9.96
CA PRO A 160 -6.45 -19.33 9.28
C PRO A 160 -7.55 -18.90 10.25
N ASP A 161 -8.17 -17.76 9.99
CA ASP A 161 -9.57 -17.57 10.35
C ASP A 161 -10.29 -18.75 9.69
N ASN A 162 -10.61 -19.74 10.52
CA ASN A 162 -11.27 -20.99 10.18
C ASN A 162 -10.80 -21.69 8.87
N PRO A 163 -9.95 -22.74 8.94
CA PRO A 163 -9.56 -23.49 7.75
C PRO A 163 -10.72 -24.21 7.03
N ALA A 164 -11.94 -24.23 7.62
CA ALA A 164 -13.16 -24.71 6.99
C ALA A 164 -13.98 -23.61 6.28
N SER A 165 -13.58 -22.33 6.38
CA SER A 165 -14.26 -21.24 5.67
C SER A 165 -13.99 -21.36 4.16
N THR A 166 -15.04 -21.34 3.35
CA THR A 166 -14.94 -21.28 1.89
C THR A 166 -14.37 -19.96 1.39
N ASP A 167 -14.28 -18.94 2.26
CA ASP A 167 -13.70 -17.65 1.99
C ASP A 167 -12.20 -17.66 2.31
N THR A 168 -11.46 -18.34 1.46
CA THR A 168 -10.03 -18.61 1.66
C THR A 168 -9.21 -17.33 1.81
N TYR A 169 -8.25 -17.35 2.75
CA TYR A 169 -7.12 -16.42 2.97
C TYR A 169 -6.72 -15.54 1.77
N GLY A 170 -6.56 -16.15 0.59
CA GLY A 170 -6.14 -15.45 -0.63
C GLY A 170 -7.17 -14.47 -1.20
N ARG A 171 -8.48 -14.72 -1.03
CA ARG A 171 -9.54 -13.84 -1.53
C ARG A 171 -9.67 -12.55 -0.73
N ARG A 172 -9.41 -12.60 0.58
CA ARG A 172 -9.54 -11.42 1.47
C ARG A 172 -8.27 -10.59 1.57
N ALA A 173 -7.10 -11.21 1.44
CA ALA A 173 -5.83 -10.51 1.55
C ALA A 173 -5.27 -10.03 0.21
N CYS A 174 -5.79 -10.53 -0.92
CA CYS A 174 -5.25 -10.28 -2.25
C CYS A 174 -6.32 -9.94 -3.29
N MET A 175 -5.86 -9.38 -4.40
CA MET A 175 -6.61 -9.20 -5.64
C MET A 175 -5.83 -9.83 -6.79
N THR A 176 -6.53 -10.39 -7.76
CA THR A 176 -5.92 -10.99 -8.94
C THR A 176 -6.49 -10.38 -10.21
N VAL A 177 -5.61 -10.07 -11.15
CA VAL A 177 -5.97 -9.56 -12.48
C VAL A 177 -6.90 -10.54 -13.18
N ASN A 178 -7.90 -10.03 -13.90
CA ASN A 178 -8.93 -10.81 -14.61
C ASN A 178 -9.78 -11.73 -13.70
N THR A 179 -9.72 -11.55 -12.39
CA THR A 179 -10.58 -12.28 -11.44
C THR A 179 -11.74 -11.39 -11.01
N ALA A 180 -12.95 -11.94 -11.00
CA ALA A 180 -14.14 -11.23 -10.58
C ALA A 180 -14.06 -10.81 -9.10
N GLU A 181 -14.27 -9.52 -8.87
CA GLU A 181 -14.38 -8.89 -7.56
C GLU A 181 -15.80 -8.34 -7.37
N SER A 182 -16.27 -8.38 -6.12
CA SER A 182 -17.59 -7.87 -5.74
C SER A 182 -17.47 -6.61 -4.91
N ILE A 183 -18.45 -5.71 -5.03
CA ILE A 183 -18.54 -4.52 -4.20
C ILE A 183 -18.99 -4.93 -2.79
N TRP A 184 -18.46 -4.25 -1.78
CA TRP A 184 -18.87 -4.42 -0.40
C TRP A 184 -20.37 -4.14 -0.26
N ALA A 185 -21.14 -5.08 0.28
CA ALA A 185 -22.60 -5.04 0.23
C ALA A 185 -23.21 -3.76 0.84
N SER A 186 -22.74 -3.35 2.02
CA SER A 186 -23.15 -2.10 2.69
C SER A 186 -22.60 -0.83 2.03
N ALA A 187 -21.72 -0.95 1.02
CA ALA A 187 -21.16 0.14 0.25
C ALA A 187 -21.85 0.31 -1.12
N ALA A 188 -23.06 -0.20 -1.33
CA ALA A 188 -23.78 0.02 -2.59
C ALA A 188 -23.78 1.52 -3.00
N ALA A 189 -23.57 1.80 -4.28
CA ALA A 189 -23.42 3.16 -4.80
C ALA A 189 -24.67 4.00 -4.51
N PRO A 190 -24.57 5.08 -3.71
CA PRO A 190 -25.72 5.93 -3.41
C PRO A 190 -26.07 6.84 -4.59
N ALA A 191 -27.18 7.58 -4.47
CA ALA A 191 -27.46 8.67 -5.40
C ALA A 191 -26.45 9.81 -5.19
N CYS A 192 -25.97 10.42 -6.28
CA CYS A 192 -24.94 11.48 -6.22
C CYS A 192 -25.39 12.72 -5.42
N ASN A 193 -26.70 12.99 -5.35
CA ASN A 193 -27.28 14.10 -4.59
C ASN A 193 -27.51 13.80 -3.11
N SER A 194 -27.25 12.57 -2.64
CA SER A 194 -27.47 12.20 -1.23
C SER A 194 -26.48 12.84 -0.27
N ASN A 195 -25.31 13.25 -0.78
CA ASN A 195 -24.19 13.82 -0.01
C ASN A 195 -23.90 13.02 1.28
N ARG A 196 -24.03 11.69 1.20
CA ARG A 196 -23.81 10.78 2.31
C ARG A 196 -23.06 9.54 1.83
N ALA A 197 -21.82 9.39 2.30
CA ALA A 197 -21.02 8.21 2.06
C ALA A 197 -21.65 7.01 2.80
N PRO A 198 -21.66 5.81 2.21
CA PRO A 198 -22.06 4.60 2.92
C PRO A 198 -21.19 4.40 4.19
N PRO A 199 -21.73 3.81 5.28
CA PRO A 199 -21.00 3.66 6.54
C PRO A 199 -19.65 2.96 6.41
N ALA A 200 -19.56 1.88 5.62
CA ALA A 200 -18.29 1.18 5.36
C ALA A 200 -17.26 2.08 4.65
N VAL A 201 -17.71 2.95 3.74
CA VAL A 201 -16.84 3.91 3.04
C VAL A 201 -16.36 5.00 3.98
N ALA A 202 -17.25 5.54 4.82
CA ALA A 202 -16.88 6.52 5.85
C ALA A 202 -15.88 5.94 6.87
N ALA A 203 -16.09 4.68 7.28
CA ALA A 203 -15.14 3.98 8.15
C ALA A 203 -13.80 3.74 7.47
N PHE A 204 -13.80 3.37 6.18
CA PHE A 204 -12.59 3.23 5.39
C PHE A 204 -11.82 4.56 5.27
N THR A 205 -12.50 5.68 4.98
CA THR A 205 -11.85 7.01 4.92
C THR A 205 -11.33 7.46 6.30
N CYS A 206 -12.03 7.14 7.39
CA CYS A 206 -11.50 7.29 8.74
C CYS A 206 -10.18 6.52 8.94
N GLY A 207 -10.10 5.29 8.45
CA GLY A 207 -8.85 4.53 8.44
C GLY A 207 -7.74 5.23 7.65
N LEU A 208 -8.04 5.73 6.45
CA LEU A 208 -7.06 6.50 5.66
C LEU A 208 -6.56 7.73 6.43
N ALA A 209 -7.42 8.42 7.20
CA ALA A 209 -7.02 9.59 7.98
C ALA A 209 -5.96 9.25 9.04
N PHE A 210 -5.99 8.03 9.61
CA PHE A 210 -4.99 7.55 10.56
C PHE A 210 -3.60 7.34 9.95
N ARG A 211 -3.47 7.39 8.62
CA ARG A 211 -2.15 7.45 7.97
C ARG A 211 -1.50 8.83 8.11
N PHE A 212 -2.28 9.88 8.38
CA PHE A 212 -1.79 11.24 8.59
C PHE A 212 -1.68 11.59 10.08
N ASP A 213 -2.69 11.20 10.87
CA ASP A 213 -2.70 11.40 12.31
C ASP A 213 -3.46 10.25 12.99
N SER A 214 -2.75 9.45 13.78
CA SER A 214 -3.32 8.39 14.61
C SER A 214 -3.40 8.74 16.09
N SER A 215 -2.97 9.95 16.47
CA SER A 215 -2.98 10.44 17.86
C SER A 215 -4.32 11.04 18.28
N SER A 216 -5.15 11.43 17.30
CA SER A 216 -6.48 11.98 17.54
C SER A 216 -7.54 11.26 16.68
N VAL A 217 -8.72 11.02 17.25
CA VAL A 217 -9.86 10.47 16.51
C VAL A 217 -10.73 11.62 15.99
N PRO A 218 -10.88 11.79 14.66
CA PRO A 218 -11.77 12.79 14.10
C PRO A 218 -13.22 12.56 14.57
N SER A 219 -13.96 13.64 14.83
CA SER A 219 -15.35 13.55 15.30
C SER A 219 -16.26 12.75 14.36
N ALA A 220 -15.99 12.80 13.05
CA ALA A 220 -16.70 12.01 12.04
C ALA A 220 -16.51 10.49 12.21
N CYS A 221 -15.47 10.05 12.92
CA CYS A 221 -15.10 8.65 13.13
C CYS A 221 -15.50 8.13 14.52
N ALA A 222 -16.01 9.00 15.40
CA ALA A 222 -16.24 8.69 16.81
C ALA A 222 -17.32 7.61 17.06
N SER A 223 -18.19 7.34 16.09
CA SER A 223 -19.21 6.31 16.18
C SER A 223 -18.72 4.90 15.83
N ILE A 224 -17.47 4.76 15.36
CA ILE A 224 -16.90 3.46 14.98
C ILE A 224 -16.46 2.73 16.26
N ALA A 225 -16.89 1.48 16.42
CA ALA A 225 -16.53 0.68 17.57
C ALA A 225 -15.00 0.49 17.67
N ASP A 226 -14.49 0.56 18.90
CA ASP A 226 -13.07 0.39 19.23
C ASP A 226 -12.10 1.33 18.48
N VAL A 227 -12.58 2.46 17.95
CA VAL A 227 -11.80 3.37 17.10
C VAL A 227 -10.49 3.83 17.73
N GLU A 228 -10.49 4.16 19.02
CA GLU A 228 -9.27 4.58 19.75
C GLU A 228 -8.28 3.42 19.90
N ALA A 229 -8.77 2.22 20.24
CA ALA A 229 -7.94 1.04 20.38
C ALA A 229 -7.31 0.64 19.04
N ILE A 230 -8.06 0.77 17.95
CA ILE A 230 -7.58 0.49 16.60
C ILE A 230 -6.57 1.56 16.14
N ALA A 231 -6.85 2.84 16.40
CA ALA A 231 -5.94 3.95 16.06
C ALA A 231 -4.55 3.74 16.68
N ALA A 232 -4.50 3.31 17.94
CA ALA A 232 -3.26 3.05 18.67
C ALA A 232 -2.39 1.91 18.08
N LEU A 233 -2.95 1.05 17.21
CA LEU A 233 -2.19 0.01 16.51
C LEU A 233 -1.33 0.56 15.36
N TYR A 234 -1.56 1.81 14.96
CA TYR A 234 -0.97 2.38 13.77
C TYR A 234 -0.15 3.63 14.07
N THR A 235 1.05 3.70 13.49
CA THR A 235 1.88 4.91 13.48
C THR A 235 1.59 5.75 12.24
N ALA A 236 1.20 7.02 12.39
CA ALA A 236 1.07 7.92 11.25
C ALA A 236 2.36 8.05 10.43
N ASP A 237 2.21 8.52 9.19
CA ASP A 237 3.32 8.92 8.34
C ASP A 237 3.97 10.20 8.91
N PRO A 238 5.29 10.26 9.12
CA PRO A 238 5.94 11.48 9.59
C PRO A 238 5.87 12.63 8.57
N ASP A 239 5.68 12.31 7.28
CA ASP A 239 5.53 13.31 6.24
C ASP A 239 4.05 13.51 5.91
N ILE A 240 3.49 14.60 6.43
CA ILE A 240 2.10 15.04 6.21
C ILE A 240 2.00 16.24 5.25
N THR A 241 3.09 16.55 4.54
CA THR A 241 3.13 17.72 3.66
C THR A 241 2.25 17.51 2.42
N ASP A 242 1.70 18.62 1.92
CA ASP A 242 0.99 18.69 0.66
C ASP A 242 2.03 18.73 -0.49
N ILE A 243 2.07 17.67 -1.30
CA ILE A 243 3.15 17.39 -2.24
C ILE A 243 2.63 17.39 -3.68
N GLU A 244 3.29 18.16 -4.54
CA GLU A 244 3.01 18.23 -5.98
C GLU A 244 3.85 17.24 -6.81
N ASP A 245 5.02 16.84 -6.29
CA ASP A 245 5.90 15.85 -6.91
C ASP A 245 6.35 14.82 -5.89
N TYR A 246 6.10 13.54 -6.18
CA TYR A 246 6.52 12.40 -5.37
C TYR A 246 8.01 12.43 -4.99
N THR A 247 8.87 13.07 -5.78
CA THR A 247 10.29 13.17 -5.44
C THR A 247 10.57 13.93 -4.14
N ALA A 248 9.64 14.78 -3.69
CA ALA A 248 9.72 15.51 -2.42
C ALA A 248 9.24 14.70 -1.21
N TYR A 249 8.64 13.53 -1.43
CA TYR A 249 8.11 12.69 -0.34
C TYR A 249 9.25 12.05 0.46
N THR A 250 9.25 12.29 1.76
CA THR A 250 10.25 11.81 2.72
C THR A 250 9.66 10.93 3.82
N GLY A 251 8.40 10.51 3.64
CA GLY A 251 7.66 9.70 4.58
C GLY A 251 8.08 8.23 4.64
N ASN A 252 7.34 7.45 5.42
CA ASN A 252 7.63 6.03 5.64
C ASN A 252 6.88 5.08 4.69
N GLY A 253 6.29 5.63 3.62
CA GLY A 253 5.51 4.90 2.61
C GLY A 253 4.07 4.62 3.01
N ARG A 254 3.59 5.05 4.18
CA ARG A 254 2.22 4.75 4.63
C ARG A 254 1.15 5.47 3.84
N ARG A 255 1.45 6.67 3.34
CA ARG A 255 0.56 7.40 2.42
C ARG A 255 0.50 6.81 1.02
N ILE A 256 1.41 5.90 0.66
CA ILE A 256 1.39 5.26 -0.65
C ILE A 256 0.35 4.15 -0.66
N ILE A 257 -0.61 4.28 -1.55
CA ILE A 257 -1.67 3.30 -1.79
C ILE A 257 -1.42 2.61 -3.13
N THR A 258 -1.67 1.31 -3.18
CA THR A 258 -1.77 0.53 -4.40
C THR A 258 -3.23 0.16 -4.61
N VAL A 259 -3.76 0.47 -5.78
CA VAL A 259 -5.19 0.27 -6.08
C VAL A 259 -5.35 -0.57 -7.33
N ALA A 260 -6.45 -1.32 -7.40
CA ALA A 260 -6.82 -2.04 -8.61
C ALA A 260 -7.43 -1.06 -9.62
N VAL A 261 -7.00 -1.16 -10.87
CA VAL A 261 -7.63 -0.44 -11.99
C VAL A 261 -8.56 -1.40 -12.71
N VAL A 262 -9.80 -0.98 -12.94
CA VAL A 262 -10.84 -1.73 -13.64
C VAL A 262 -11.33 -0.94 -14.86
N GLU A 263 -11.96 -1.61 -15.82
CA GLU A 263 -12.55 -0.93 -16.98
C GLU A 263 -13.67 0.03 -16.57
N ASN A 264 -14.59 -0.43 -15.71
CA ASN A 264 -15.73 0.37 -15.29
C ASN A 264 -16.18 -0.01 -13.87
N VAL A 265 -16.15 0.97 -12.95
CA VAL A 265 -16.58 0.79 -11.55
C VAL A 265 -18.09 0.72 -11.35
N ALA A 266 -18.88 1.00 -12.39
CA ALA A 266 -20.33 0.84 -12.38
C ALA A 266 -20.80 -0.56 -12.81
N ALA A 267 -19.88 -1.47 -13.18
CA ALA A 267 -20.22 -2.83 -13.57
C ALA A 267 -20.64 -3.67 -12.35
N GLU A 268 -21.54 -4.65 -12.56
CA GLU A 268 -21.98 -5.57 -11.51
C GLU A 268 -20.86 -6.50 -11.03
N THR A 269 -19.91 -6.81 -11.91
CA THR A 269 -18.70 -7.58 -11.61
C THR A 269 -17.50 -6.78 -12.07
N LEU A 270 -16.53 -6.62 -11.17
CA LEU A 270 -15.33 -5.83 -11.41
C LEU A 270 -14.18 -6.78 -11.70
N GLN A 271 -13.41 -6.51 -12.76
CA GLN A 271 -12.24 -7.30 -13.11
C GLN A 271 -11.03 -6.38 -13.12
N PRO A 272 -10.05 -6.57 -12.20
CA PRO A 272 -8.82 -5.79 -12.21
C PRO A 272 -8.06 -6.03 -13.52
N LEU A 273 -7.73 -4.94 -14.23
CA LEU A 273 -6.86 -4.92 -15.40
C LEU A 273 -5.38 -4.84 -15.00
N GLY A 274 -5.10 -4.26 -13.82
CA GLY A 274 -3.76 -4.08 -13.29
C GLY A 274 -3.78 -3.28 -11.99
N PHE A 275 -2.60 -2.97 -11.47
CA PHE A 275 -2.43 -2.23 -10.22
C PHE A 275 -1.61 -0.97 -10.42
N ARG A 276 -2.01 0.14 -9.79
CA ARG A 276 -1.32 1.43 -9.86
C ARG A 276 -1.15 2.06 -8.49
N GLN A 277 -0.11 2.86 -8.33
CA GLN A 277 0.21 3.49 -7.06
C GLN A 277 -0.07 4.97 -7.08
N PHE A 278 -0.61 5.43 -5.95
CA PHE A 278 -0.90 6.82 -5.70
C PHE A 278 -0.36 7.19 -4.32
N LEU A 279 0.03 8.45 -4.15
CA LEU A 279 0.31 9.02 -2.83
C LEU A 279 -0.96 9.70 -2.34
N LEU A 280 -1.47 9.30 -1.18
CA LEU A 280 -2.56 10.00 -0.51
C LEU A 280 -2.10 11.40 -0.17
N GLU A 281 -2.85 12.40 -0.61
CA GLU A 281 -2.58 13.81 -0.32
C GLU A 281 -3.55 14.32 0.76
N PRO A 282 -3.07 15.17 1.68
CA PRO A 282 -3.98 15.87 2.58
C PRO A 282 -4.91 16.77 1.77
N ASN A 283 -6.01 17.22 2.37
CA ASN A 283 -6.72 18.34 1.80
C ASN A 283 -5.84 19.60 1.92
N ALA A 284 -6.04 20.55 1.00
CA ALA A 284 -5.28 21.79 0.98
C ALA A 284 -5.30 22.46 2.37
N ASP A 285 -4.10 22.75 2.88
CA ASP A 285 -3.85 23.45 4.14
C ASP A 285 -4.34 22.74 5.44
N THR A 286 -4.74 21.46 5.40
CA THR A 286 -5.25 20.76 6.60
C THR A 286 -4.30 19.72 7.19
N GLY A 287 -3.26 19.30 6.46
CA GLY A 287 -2.31 18.24 6.90
C GLY A 287 -2.94 16.85 7.07
N THR A 288 -4.20 16.67 6.69
CA THR A 288 -4.94 15.40 6.71
C THR A 288 -6.11 15.44 5.73
N LEU A 289 -6.74 14.29 5.48
CA LEU A 289 -7.98 14.21 4.70
C LEU A 289 -9.23 14.50 5.55
N SER A 290 -10.38 14.71 4.92
CA SER A 290 -11.65 14.91 5.61
C SER A 290 -12.46 13.61 5.64
N PRO A 291 -12.39 12.80 6.70
CA PRO A 291 -13.12 11.53 6.74
C PRO A 291 -14.64 11.72 6.79
N GLY A 292 -15.11 12.90 7.21
CA GLY A 292 -16.52 13.29 7.18
C GLY A 292 -17.02 13.82 5.83
N ASP A 293 -16.23 13.75 4.75
CA ASP A 293 -16.70 14.15 3.42
C ASP A 293 -17.91 13.29 3.01
N GLY A 294 -19.04 13.96 2.77
CA GLY A 294 -20.31 13.31 2.43
C GLY A 294 -20.27 12.49 1.13
N ASN A 295 -19.24 12.62 0.29
CA ASN A 295 -19.09 11.85 -0.93
C ASN A 295 -17.87 10.90 -0.88
N GLY A 296 -17.31 10.68 0.31
CA GLY A 296 -16.15 9.83 0.53
C GLY A 296 -14.92 10.27 -0.27
N ARG A 297 -14.75 11.58 -0.50
CA ARG A 297 -13.69 12.11 -1.35
C ARG A 297 -12.36 12.24 -0.62
N PHE A 298 -11.27 11.97 -1.32
CA PHE A 298 -9.91 12.30 -0.90
C PHE A 298 -9.03 12.58 -2.12
N ASN A 299 -7.92 13.28 -1.93
CA ASN A 299 -6.96 13.54 -2.99
C ASN A 299 -5.88 12.45 -3.03
N ALA A 300 -5.46 12.08 -4.24
CA ALA A 300 -4.35 11.17 -4.45
C ALA A 300 -3.53 11.61 -5.68
N LEU A 301 -2.21 11.72 -5.50
CA LEU A 301 -1.24 12.03 -6.55
C LEU A 301 -0.86 10.74 -7.26
N TYR A 302 -0.98 10.67 -8.59
CA TYR A 302 -0.51 9.50 -9.33
C TYR A 302 1.01 9.48 -9.40
N ILE A 303 1.64 8.49 -8.78
CA ILE A 303 3.10 8.40 -8.65
C ILE A 303 3.71 7.34 -9.59
N GLY A 304 2.88 6.62 -10.35
CA GLY A 304 3.31 5.48 -11.15
C GLY A 304 3.31 4.20 -10.32
N TYR A 305 4.47 3.56 -10.24
CA TYR A 305 4.70 2.35 -9.44
C TYR A 305 6.14 2.31 -8.86
N PRO A 306 6.59 3.37 -8.16
CA PRO A 306 7.95 3.45 -7.64
C PRO A 306 8.19 2.51 -6.45
N MET A 307 7.13 2.05 -5.77
CA MET A 307 7.24 1.23 -4.57
C MET A 307 6.86 -0.23 -4.84
N PRO A 308 7.59 -1.19 -4.26
CA PRO A 308 7.18 -2.59 -4.32
C PRO A 308 5.98 -2.85 -3.39
N VAL A 309 5.12 -3.79 -3.77
CA VAL A 309 4.11 -4.36 -2.88
C VAL A 309 4.78 -5.38 -1.95
N ARG A 310 4.31 -5.47 -0.71
CA ARG A 310 4.86 -6.38 0.30
C ARG A 310 4.75 -7.85 -0.10
N GLN A 311 3.63 -8.23 -0.71
CA GLN A 311 3.35 -9.61 -1.08
C GLN A 311 2.53 -9.67 -2.37
N GLY A 312 2.81 -10.68 -3.19
CA GLY A 312 2.09 -10.93 -4.42
C GLY A 312 2.71 -12.05 -5.24
N ARG A 313 2.07 -12.36 -6.36
CA ARG A 313 2.56 -13.35 -7.31
C ARG A 313 2.54 -12.84 -8.75
N PHE A 314 3.37 -13.44 -9.58
CA PHE A 314 3.55 -13.09 -11.00
C PHE A 314 2.83 -14.06 -11.94
N ASP A 315 2.34 -15.19 -11.42
CA ASP A 315 1.65 -16.20 -12.20
C ASP A 315 0.17 -15.83 -12.44
N GLY A 316 -0.38 -16.32 -13.55
CA GLY A 316 -1.80 -16.20 -13.85
C GLY A 316 -2.21 -15.02 -14.73
N CYS A 317 -1.28 -14.17 -15.18
CA CYS A 317 -1.56 -13.10 -16.14
C CYS A 317 -0.30 -12.71 -16.95
N SER A 318 -0.47 -11.82 -17.93
CA SER A 318 0.61 -11.30 -18.78
C SER A 318 0.66 -9.78 -18.71
N LEU A 319 1.01 -9.24 -17.54
CA LEU A 319 1.23 -7.81 -17.38
C LEU A 319 2.65 -7.41 -17.76
N THR A 320 2.75 -6.31 -18.52
CA THR A 320 4.02 -5.71 -18.94
C THR A 320 4.42 -4.52 -18.07
N ALA A 321 3.48 -3.92 -17.34
CA ALA A 321 3.71 -2.76 -16.47
C ALA A 321 2.86 -2.78 -15.19
N GLY A 322 3.45 -2.34 -14.08
CA GLY A 322 2.81 -2.26 -12.78
C GLY A 322 3.80 -2.48 -11.64
N PRO A 323 3.34 -2.40 -10.38
CA PRO A 323 4.18 -2.61 -9.22
C PRO A 323 4.62 -4.09 -9.13
N GLY A 324 5.89 -4.30 -8.78
CA GLY A 324 6.44 -5.61 -8.44
C GLY A 324 6.32 -5.91 -6.95
N LYS A 325 6.79 -7.08 -6.51
CA LYS A 325 7.08 -7.36 -5.09
C LYS A 325 8.55 -7.11 -4.75
N VAL A 326 8.84 -6.94 -3.47
CA VAL A 326 10.21 -6.99 -2.94
C VAL A 326 10.77 -8.41 -3.11
N VAL A 327 11.90 -8.55 -3.79
CA VAL A 327 12.64 -9.81 -3.92
C VAL A 327 14.03 -9.66 -3.33
N LEU A 328 14.33 -10.45 -2.31
CA LEU A 328 15.68 -10.57 -1.76
C LEU A 328 16.52 -11.47 -2.67
N HIS A 329 17.57 -10.91 -3.26
CA HIS A 329 18.67 -11.65 -3.86
C HIS A 329 19.70 -11.97 -2.77
N GLN A 330 20.00 -13.26 -2.63
CA GLN A 330 21.04 -13.80 -1.76
C GLN A 330 22.28 -14.16 -2.59
#